data_AF-A0A7J3T2A5-F1
#
_entry.id   AF-A0A7J3T2A5-F1
#
_cell.length_a   1.000
_cell.length_b   1.000
_cell.length_c   1.000
_cell.angle_alpha   90.00
_cell.angle_beta   90.00
_cell.angle_gamma   90.00
#
_symmetry.space_group_name_H-M   'P 1'
#
loop_
_entity.id
_entity.type
_entity.pdbx_description
1 polymer ?
#
loop_
_entity_poly.entity_id
_entity_poly.type
_entity_poly.pdbx_seq_one_letter_code
_entity_poly.pdbx_strand_id
1 'polypeptide(L)'
;MEAEESFGEHNTLKFVVDGMLGKLTRWLRMMGHDVKYSSSMDDAQLLSLAANEHRVLLTRDFELYQHALTKGFDAFYVMGQTEQERLAEVSKRFGIKLDIDMNVSRCPKCNTPVKRIPKKEAARRVEESTFRFYKEFWECPKCRQVYWQGAHWTRIRKTFEAAENSLKNMEKKDA
;
A
#
# COMPACT_ATOMS: atom_id res chain seq x y z
N MET A 1 13.93 -16.20 -32.26
CA MET A 1 12.48 -15.96 -32.23
C MET A 1 12.17 -15.57 -30.81
N GLU A 2 11.80 -14.31 -30.65
CA GLU A 2 11.95 -13.46 -29.47
C GLU A 2 10.88 -13.75 -28.43
N ALA A 3 11.27 -13.65 -27.16
CA ALA A 3 10.39 -13.26 -26.07
C ALA A 3 11.26 -12.53 -25.03
N GLU A 4 11.62 -11.29 -25.35
CA GLU A 4 12.09 -10.34 -24.34
C GLU A 4 10.88 -9.94 -23.47
N GLU A 5 10.63 -10.72 -22.42
CA GLU A 5 9.76 -10.26 -21.33
C GLU A 5 10.52 -9.17 -20.56
N SER A 6 10.29 -7.92 -20.98
CA SER A 6 10.66 -6.73 -20.23
C SER A 6 9.80 -6.68 -18.95
N PHE A 7 10.27 -7.35 -17.91
CA PHE A 7 9.79 -7.10 -16.54
C PHE A 7 10.26 -5.71 -16.14
N GLY A 8 9.39 -4.71 -16.32
CA GLY A 8 9.62 -3.39 -15.75
C GLY A 8 9.90 -3.55 -14.25
N GLU A 9 11.07 -3.14 -13.80
CA GLU A 9 11.45 -3.14 -12.38
C GLU A 9 10.50 -2.21 -11.61
N HIS A 10 9.38 -2.75 -11.13
CA HIS A 10 8.60 -2.10 -10.10
C HIS A 10 9.39 -2.19 -8.79
N ASN A 11 10.09 -1.11 -8.44
CA ASN A 11 10.86 -1.03 -7.20
C ASN A 11 9.93 -1.15 -5.98
N THR A 12 9.78 -2.38 -5.48
CA THR A 12 8.84 -2.70 -4.40
C THR A 12 9.47 -2.33 -3.07
N LEU A 13 9.08 -1.16 -2.55
CA LEU A 13 9.46 -0.74 -1.20
C LEU A 13 8.86 -1.64 -0.12
N LYS A 14 9.59 -1.79 0.99
CA LYS A 14 9.16 -2.53 2.17
C LYS A 14 8.99 -1.61 3.36
N PHE A 15 7.85 -1.73 4.02
CA PHE A 15 7.49 -0.92 5.17
C PHE A 15 7.11 -1.81 6.36
N VAL A 16 7.37 -1.30 7.56
CA VAL A 16 6.68 -1.71 8.79
C VAL A 16 5.88 -0.52 9.31
N VAL A 17 4.66 -0.77 9.73
CA VAL A 17 3.68 0.27 10.08
C VAL A 17 3.03 -0.07 11.41
N ASP A 18 2.96 0.92 12.29
CA ASP A 18 2.31 0.81 13.60
C ASP A 18 0.77 0.80 13.52
N GLY A 19 0.12 0.69 14.68
CA GLY A 19 -1.33 0.71 14.80
C GLY A 19 -2.02 1.99 14.30
N MET A 20 -1.32 3.12 14.23
CA MET A 20 -1.89 4.45 13.93
C MET A 20 -2.14 4.68 12.43
N LEU A 21 -1.50 3.88 11.57
CA LEU A 21 -1.47 4.06 10.12
C LEU A 21 -2.13 2.89 9.35
N GLY A 22 -3.12 2.23 9.95
CA GLY A 22 -3.80 1.07 9.36
C GLY A 22 -4.48 1.32 8.01
N LYS A 23 -5.02 2.52 7.77
CA LYS A 23 -5.57 2.87 6.44
C LYS A 23 -4.47 3.05 5.39
N LEU A 24 -3.40 3.76 5.73
CA LEU A 24 -2.23 3.96 4.87
C LEU A 24 -1.59 2.63 4.47
N THR A 25 -1.51 1.68 5.40
CA THR A 25 -1.09 0.30 5.14
C THR A 25 -1.84 -0.32 3.96
N ARG A 26 -3.17 -0.18 3.93
CA ARG A 26 -3.99 -0.78 2.88
C ARG A 26 -3.70 -0.16 1.52
N TRP A 27 -3.54 1.16 1.46
CA TRP A 27 -3.19 1.87 0.24
C TRP A 27 -1.84 1.44 -0.30
N LEU A 28 -0.80 1.47 0.53
CA LEU A 28 0.55 1.06 0.13
C LEU A 28 0.58 -0.38 -0.40
N ARG A 29 -0.17 -1.30 0.21
CA ARG A 29 -0.33 -2.68 -0.30
C ARG A 29 -1.01 -2.72 -1.66
N MET A 30 -2.09 -1.96 -1.86
CA MET A 30 -2.76 -1.90 -3.16
C MET A 30 -1.84 -1.33 -4.24
N MET A 31 -1.03 -0.32 -3.91
CA MET A 31 -0.02 0.26 -4.82
C MET A 31 1.18 -0.67 -5.08
N GLY A 32 1.20 -1.87 -4.47
CA GLY A 32 2.18 -2.93 -4.75
C GLY A 32 3.30 -3.08 -3.72
N HIS A 33 3.32 -2.27 -2.66
CA HIS A 33 4.40 -2.30 -1.67
C HIS A 33 4.23 -3.37 -0.60
N ASP A 34 5.35 -3.87 -0.08
CA ASP A 34 5.37 -4.85 1.00
C ASP A 34 5.21 -4.18 2.35
N VAL A 35 4.02 -4.24 2.92
CA VAL A 35 3.74 -3.55 4.19
C VAL A 35 3.39 -4.54 5.28
N LYS A 36 4.25 -4.67 6.28
CA LYS A 36 3.90 -5.32 7.55
C LYS A 36 3.22 -4.28 8.45
N TYR A 37 2.12 -4.70 9.06
CA TYR A 37 1.33 -3.85 9.96
C TYR A 37 1.11 -4.63 11.24
N SER A 38 1.31 -3.96 12.36
CA SER A 38 0.99 -4.51 13.67
C SER A 38 0.46 -3.42 14.59
N SER A 39 -0.69 -3.67 15.19
CA SER A 39 -1.23 -2.84 16.27
C SER A 39 -0.92 -3.40 17.66
N SER A 40 -0.20 -4.52 17.74
CA SER A 40 0.06 -5.25 18.99
C SER A 40 1.53 -5.46 19.29
N MET A 41 2.43 -5.18 18.33
CA MET A 41 3.87 -5.21 18.58
C MET A 41 4.26 -3.98 19.38
N ASP A 42 5.16 -4.16 20.34
CA ASP A 42 5.83 -3.03 20.99
C ASP A 42 6.90 -2.39 20.07
N ASP A 43 7.42 -1.25 20.51
CA ASP A 43 8.43 -0.49 19.79
C ASP A 43 9.68 -1.32 19.49
N ALA A 44 10.17 -2.11 20.45
CA ALA A 44 11.37 -2.92 20.26
C ALA A 44 11.14 -4.01 19.21
N GLN A 45 9.96 -4.62 19.16
CA GLN A 45 9.54 -5.60 18.17
C GLN A 45 9.40 -4.97 16.78
N LEU A 46 8.77 -3.79 16.67
CA LEU A 46 8.65 -3.05 15.41
C LEU A 46 10.02 -2.69 14.84
N LEU A 47 10.93 -2.17 15.68
CA LEU A 47 12.29 -1.82 15.27
C LEU A 47 13.12 -3.06 14.88
N SER A 48 13.00 -4.15 15.65
CA SER A 48 13.68 -5.42 15.31
C SER A 48 13.18 -5.96 13.97
N LEU A 49 11.88 -5.87 13.69
CA LEU A 49 11.29 -6.27 12.42
C LEU A 49 11.75 -5.35 11.27
N ALA A 50 11.86 -4.04 11.51
CA ALA A 50 12.40 -3.08 10.55
C ALA A 50 13.83 -3.44 10.16
N ALA A 51 14.67 -3.70 11.17
CA ALA A 51 16.07 -4.05 11.02
C ALA A 51 16.28 -5.35 10.24
N ASN A 52 15.65 -6.43 10.72
CA ASN A 52 15.90 -7.78 10.21
C ASN A 52 15.41 -7.98 8.78
N GLU A 53 14.42 -7.19 8.34
CA GLU A 53 13.83 -7.31 7.00
C GLU A 53 14.12 -6.13 6.09
N HIS A 54 14.99 -5.20 6.52
CA HIS A 54 15.34 -3.97 5.81
C HIS A 54 14.10 -3.20 5.36
N ARG A 55 13.24 -2.87 6.34
CA ARG A 55 11.98 -2.13 6.12
C ARG A 55 12.09 -0.74 6.70
N VAL A 56 11.47 0.22 6.02
CA VAL A 56 11.29 1.56 6.57
C VAL A 56 10.13 1.55 7.56
N LEU A 57 10.35 2.09 8.77
CA LEU A 57 9.29 2.31 9.74
C LEU A 57 8.46 3.53 9.35
N LEU A 58 7.15 3.36 9.18
CA LEU A 58 6.20 4.47 9.11
C LEU A 58 5.41 4.54 10.42
N THR A 59 5.45 5.70 11.08
CA THR A 59 4.78 5.89 12.37
C THR A 59 4.25 7.32 12.51
N ARG A 60 3.23 7.49 13.36
CA ARG A 60 2.81 8.82 13.88
C ARG A 60 3.14 8.99 15.36
N ASP A 61 3.86 8.04 15.94
CA ASP A 61 4.41 8.15 17.28
C ASP A 61 5.79 8.81 17.18
N PHE A 62 5.90 10.01 17.76
CA PHE A 62 7.12 10.78 17.69
C PHE A 62 8.24 10.16 18.52
N GLU A 63 7.92 9.52 19.65
CA GLU A 63 8.91 8.89 20.53
C GLU A 63 9.51 7.66 19.84
N LEU A 64 8.66 6.80 19.27
CA LEU A 64 9.11 5.65 18.48
C LEU A 64 9.94 6.10 17.27
N TYR A 65 9.53 7.16 16.57
CA TYR A 65 10.31 7.72 15.46
C TYR A 65 11.71 8.18 15.90
N GLN A 66 11.80 8.97 16.97
CA GLN A 66 13.08 9.43 17.53
C GLN A 66 13.95 8.25 17.97
N HIS A 67 13.35 7.24 18.59
CA HIS A 67 14.05 6.02 19.00
C HIS A 67 14.63 5.26 17.81
N ALA A 68 13.86 5.16 16.73
CA ALA A 68 14.29 4.53 15.48
C ALA A 68 15.53 5.23 14.90
N LEU A 69 15.50 6.56 14.80
CA LEU A 69 16.61 7.37 14.30
C LEU A 69 17.87 7.25 15.17
N THR A 70 17.70 7.29 16.50
CA THR A 70 18.82 7.15 17.45
C THR A 70 19.54 5.80 17.30
N LYS A 71 18.81 4.75 16.90
CA LYS A 71 19.36 3.43 16.62
C LYS A 71 19.81 3.24 15.16
N GLY A 72 19.72 4.26 14.32
CA GLY A 72 20.14 4.22 12.92
C GLY A 72 19.19 3.45 12.00
N PHE A 73 17.92 3.28 12.37
CA PHE A 73 16.93 2.66 11.51
C PHE A 73 16.33 3.65 10.52
N ASP A 74 15.99 3.18 9.32
CA ASP A 74 15.20 3.96 8.37
C ASP A 74 13.78 4.14 8.91
N ALA A 75 13.42 5.38 9.18
CA ALA A 75 12.10 5.72 9.69
C ALA A 75 11.56 7.00 9.04
N PHE A 76 10.24 7.11 8.99
CA PHE A 76 9.55 8.28 8.50
C PHE A 76 8.33 8.59 9.38
N TYR A 77 8.35 9.78 9.96
CA TYR A 77 7.25 10.32 10.76
C TYR A 77 6.19 10.91 9.84
N VAL A 78 4.98 10.35 9.86
CA VAL A 78 3.89 10.74 8.97
C VAL A 78 3.05 11.84 9.63
N MET A 79 3.24 13.09 9.20
CA MET A 79 2.57 14.25 9.80
C MET A 79 1.13 14.46 9.33
N GLY A 80 0.78 13.99 8.13
CA GLY A 80 -0.51 14.25 7.48
C GLY A 80 -1.72 14.01 8.39
N GLN A 81 -2.69 14.92 8.38
CA GLN A 81 -3.86 14.84 9.26
C GLN A 81 -4.98 14.04 8.60
N THR A 82 -5.15 14.21 7.29
CA THR A 82 -6.10 13.46 6.47
C THR A 82 -5.45 12.24 5.81
N GLU A 83 -6.28 11.31 5.30
CA GLU A 83 -5.78 10.12 4.58
C GLU A 83 -4.98 10.51 3.32
N GLN A 84 -5.48 11.52 2.60
CA GLN A 84 -4.91 12.04 1.37
C GLN A 84 -3.57 12.73 1.62
N GLU A 85 -3.47 13.53 2.68
CA GLU A 85 -2.21 14.16 3.07
C GLU A 85 -1.14 13.13 3.44
N ARG A 86 -1.50 12.08 4.19
CA ARG A 86 -0.55 11.01 4.55
C ARG A 86 -0.07 10.25 3.31
N LEU A 87 -0.97 9.99 2.36
CA LEU A 87 -0.61 9.37 1.08
C LEU A 87 0.31 10.26 0.26
N ALA A 88 -0.02 11.55 0.15
CA ALA A 88 0.79 12.54 -0.54
C ALA A 88 2.20 12.62 0.08
N GLU A 89 2.29 12.74 1.39
CA GLU A 89 3.54 12.84 2.12
C GLU A 89 4.46 11.63 1.89
N VAL A 90 3.92 10.41 2.01
CA VAL A 90 4.68 9.18 1.76
C VAL A 90 5.01 9.03 0.27
N SER A 91 4.10 9.41 -0.63
CA SER A 91 4.36 9.43 -2.07
C SER A 91 5.52 10.33 -2.44
N LYS A 92 5.53 11.59 -1.96
CA LYS A 92 6.62 12.54 -2.16
C LYS A 92 7.95 12.02 -1.59
N ARG A 93 7.93 11.51 -0.36
CA ARG A 93 9.15 11.07 0.35
C ARG A 93 9.88 9.92 -0.34
N PHE A 94 9.11 8.98 -0.90
CA PHE A 94 9.64 7.71 -1.43
C PHE A 94 9.49 7.56 -2.95
N GLY A 95 8.99 8.59 -3.65
CA GLY A 95 8.76 8.54 -5.09
C GLY A 95 7.71 7.52 -5.52
N ILE A 96 6.72 7.25 -4.67
CA ILE A 96 5.67 6.27 -4.96
C ILE A 96 4.61 6.90 -5.85
N LYS A 97 4.31 6.25 -6.98
CA LYS A 97 3.20 6.65 -7.86
C LYS A 97 1.85 6.39 -7.17
N LEU A 98 0.97 7.40 -7.17
CA LEU A 98 -0.40 7.28 -6.65
C LEU A 98 -1.31 6.58 -7.66
N ASP A 99 -1.08 5.28 -7.84
CA ASP A 99 -1.80 4.45 -8.81
C ASP A 99 -1.88 3.00 -8.33
N ILE A 100 -2.82 2.22 -8.83
CA ILE A 100 -2.94 0.79 -8.51
C ILE A 100 -2.80 -0.03 -9.78
N ASP A 101 -1.68 -0.76 -9.86
CA ASP A 101 -1.49 -1.83 -10.83
C ASP A 101 -1.73 -3.19 -10.16
N MET A 102 -2.81 -3.85 -10.57
CA MET A 102 -3.23 -5.15 -10.05
C MET A 102 -2.24 -6.29 -10.34
N ASN A 103 -1.28 -6.11 -11.25
CA ASN A 103 -0.22 -7.09 -11.51
C ASN A 103 0.82 -7.15 -10.39
N VAL A 104 1.02 -6.03 -9.68
CA VAL A 104 1.97 -5.92 -8.56
C VAL A 104 1.28 -5.72 -7.21
N SER A 105 -0.02 -5.41 -7.21
CA SER A 105 -0.82 -5.22 -6.01
C SER A 105 -0.69 -6.37 -5.00
N ARG A 106 -0.75 -5.99 -3.73
CA ARG A 106 -0.83 -6.91 -2.60
C ARG A 106 -2.17 -6.81 -1.92
N CYS A 107 -2.59 -7.92 -1.32
CA CYS A 107 -3.83 -8.02 -0.58
C CYS A 107 -3.87 -6.97 0.55
N PRO A 108 -4.85 -6.04 0.56
CA PRO A 108 -4.96 -5.02 1.60
C PRO A 108 -5.06 -5.61 3.02
N LYS A 109 -5.62 -6.81 3.13
CA LYS A 109 -5.83 -7.50 4.41
C LYS A 109 -4.54 -8.13 4.95
N CYS A 110 -3.81 -8.87 4.12
CA CYS A 110 -2.73 -9.75 4.60
C CYS A 110 -1.38 -9.59 3.88
N ASN A 111 -1.23 -8.58 3.01
CA ASN A 111 0.01 -8.23 2.31
C ASN A 111 0.51 -9.24 1.24
N THR A 112 -0.18 -10.37 1.05
CA THR A 112 0.19 -11.36 0.03
C THR A 112 -0.11 -10.82 -1.39
N PRO A 113 0.81 -10.94 -2.37
CA PRO A 113 0.53 -10.59 -3.76
C PRO A 113 -0.76 -11.25 -4.26
N VAL A 114 -1.64 -10.46 -4.88
CA VAL A 114 -2.85 -11.01 -5.48
C VAL A 114 -2.54 -11.59 -6.85
N LYS A 115 -3.30 -12.61 -7.27
CA LYS A 115 -3.13 -13.26 -8.57
C LYS A 115 -4.40 -13.12 -9.36
N ARG A 116 -4.27 -12.86 -10.66
CA ARG A 116 -5.41 -12.91 -11.58
C ARG A 116 -6.01 -14.31 -11.56
N ILE A 117 -7.33 -14.41 -11.53
CA ILE A 117 -8.05 -15.68 -11.63
C ILE A 117 -8.98 -15.67 -12.85
N PRO A 118 -9.25 -16.84 -13.47
CA PRO A 118 -10.28 -16.95 -14.49
C PRO A 118 -11.63 -16.51 -13.94
N LYS A 119 -12.40 -15.76 -14.74
CA LYS A 119 -13.75 -15.29 -14.37
C LYS A 119 -14.62 -16.43 -13.82
N LYS A 120 -14.58 -17.61 -14.45
CA LYS A 120 -15.35 -18.80 -14.02
C LYS A 120 -15.09 -19.19 -12.56
N GLU A 121 -13.88 -19.00 -12.04
CA GLU A 121 -13.54 -19.31 -10.64
C GLU A 121 -14.11 -18.27 -9.65
N ALA A 122 -14.36 -17.04 -10.11
CA ALA A 122 -14.99 -16.00 -9.30
C ALA A 122 -16.50 -16.21 -9.11
N ALA A 123 -17.17 -16.93 -10.02
CA ALA A 123 -18.63 -17.04 -10.09
C ALA A 123 -19.33 -17.43 -8.77
N ARG A 124 -18.72 -18.34 -7.98
CA ARG A 124 -19.29 -18.82 -6.72
C ARG A 124 -18.87 -18.01 -5.49
N ARG A 125 -18.10 -16.93 -5.69
CA ARG A 125 -17.39 -16.21 -4.62
C ARG A 125 -17.65 -14.71 -4.62
N VAL A 126 -18.36 -14.23 -5.63
CA VAL A 126 -18.85 -12.85 -5.75
C VAL A 126 -20.34 -12.89 -6.01
N GLU A 127 -21.04 -11.79 -5.77
CA GLU A 127 -22.45 -11.67 -6.11
C GLU A 127 -22.68 -11.82 -7.61
N GLU A 128 -23.83 -12.37 -8.00
CA GLU A 128 -24.21 -12.59 -9.40
C GLU A 128 -24.12 -11.31 -10.24
N SER A 129 -24.54 -10.17 -9.68
CA SER A 129 -24.43 -8.85 -10.30
C SER A 129 -22.97 -8.52 -10.64
N THR A 130 -22.07 -8.67 -9.67
CA THR A 130 -20.62 -8.45 -9.82
C THR A 130 -20.05 -9.39 -10.88
N PHE A 131 -20.40 -10.67 -10.83
CA PHE A 131 -19.96 -11.65 -11.81
C PHE A 131 -20.41 -11.27 -13.23
N ARG A 132 -21.64 -10.77 -13.41
CA ARG A 132 -22.14 -10.33 -14.72
C ARG A 132 -21.40 -9.10 -15.25
N PHE A 133 -21.27 -8.05 -14.45
CA PHE A 133 -20.77 -6.75 -14.91
C PHE A 133 -19.25 -6.68 -15.09
N TYR A 134 -18.46 -7.45 -14.33
CA TYR A 134 -17.00 -7.34 -14.36
C TYR A 134 -16.34 -8.51 -15.06
N LYS A 135 -15.23 -8.25 -15.76
CA LYS A 135 -14.50 -9.26 -16.56
C LYS A 135 -13.25 -9.79 -15.88
N GLU A 136 -12.62 -8.97 -15.06
CA GLU A 136 -11.31 -9.26 -14.47
C GLU A 136 -11.42 -9.38 -12.95
N PHE A 137 -10.81 -10.44 -12.44
CA PHE A 137 -10.84 -10.81 -11.04
C PHE A 137 -9.45 -11.21 -10.58
N TRP A 138 -9.15 -10.87 -9.33
CA TRP A 138 -7.93 -11.25 -8.65
C TRP A 138 -8.27 -11.89 -7.32
N GLU A 139 -7.41 -12.79 -6.86
CA GLU A 139 -7.53 -13.46 -5.60
C GLU A 139 -6.24 -13.34 -4.79
N CYS A 140 -6.39 -13.13 -3.48
CA CYS A 140 -5.32 -13.43 -2.55
C CYS A 140 -5.24 -14.94 -2.26
N PRO A 141 -4.11 -15.62 -2.57
CA PRO A 141 -4.01 -17.07 -2.35
C PRO A 141 -3.99 -17.44 -0.85
N LYS A 142 -3.63 -16.51 0.04
CA LYS A 142 -3.56 -16.74 1.48
C LYS A 142 -4.92 -16.62 2.18
N CYS A 143 -5.60 -15.48 2.03
CA CYS A 143 -6.87 -15.23 2.73
C CYS A 143 -8.11 -15.47 1.87
N ARG A 144 -7.93 -15.87 0.61
CA ARG A 144 -9.03 -16.19 -0.33
C ARG A 144 -9.99 -15.02 -0.56
N GLN A 145 -9.54 -13.78 -0.36
CA GLN A 145 -10.32 -12.59 -0.72
C GLN A 145 -10.26 -12.40 -2.23
N VAL A 146 -11.43 -12.22 -2.86
CA VAL A 146 -11.57 -11.87 -4.29
C VAL A 146 -11.69 -10.35 -4.43
N TYR A 147 -11.06 -9.81 -5.48
CA TYR A 147 -10.98 -8.40 -5.85
C TYR A 147 -11.35 -8.21 -7.32
N TRP A 148 -11.93 -7.05 -7.64
CA TRP A 148 -12.26 -6.61 -9.00
C TRP A 148 -12.30 -5.09 -9.03
N GLN A 149 -12.13 -4.50 -10.21
CA GLN A 149 -12.22 -3.05 -10.41
C GLN A 149 -13.69 -2.62 -10.54
N GLY A 150 -14.40 -2.57 -9.41
CA GLY A 150 -15.81 -2.22 -9.33
C GLY A 150 -16.10 -0.74 -9.08
N ALA A 151 -17.34 -0.43 -8.67
CA ALA A 151 -17.77 0.92 -8.31
C ALA A 151 -16.87 1.59 -7.23
N HIS A 152 -16.23 0.79 -6.38
CA HIS A 152 -15.27 1.29 -5.39
C HIS A 152 -14.03 1.95 -6.02
N TRP A 153 -13.69 1.63 -7.27
CA TRP A 153 -12.54 2.21 -7.98
C TRP A 153 -12.69 3.72 -8.20
N THR A 154 -13.93 4.21 -8.32
CA THR A 154 -14.20 5.65 -8.40
C THR A 154 -13.78 6.36 -7.11
N ARG A 155 -13.98 5.72 -5.95
CA ARG A 155 -13.53 6.29 -4.66
C ARG A 155 -12.00 6.26 -4.55
N ILE A 156 -11.37 5.19 -5.03
CA ILE A 156 -9.91 5.08 -5.12
C ILE A 156 -9.33 6.25 -5.92
N ARG A 157 -9.83 6.47 -7.14
CA ARG A 157 -9.36 7.57 -8.00
C ARG A 157 -9.53 8.92 -7.35
N LYS A 158 -10.69 9.20 -6.74
CA LYS A 158 -10.92 10.45 -6.00
C LYS A 158 -9.94 10.65 -4.83
N THR A 159 -9.58 9.59 -4.11
CA THR A 159 -8.57 9.67 -3.05
C THR A 159 -7.19 10.00 -3.62
N PHE A 160 -6.79 9.40 -4.74
CA PHE A 160 -5.52 9.71 -5.40
C PHE A 160 -5.49 11.12 -5.96
N GLU A 161 -6.53 11.57 -6.67
CA GLU A 161 -6.64 12.95 -7.15
C GLU A 161 -6.52 13.97 -6.01
N ALA A 162 -7.16 13.70 -4.87
CA ALA A 162 -7.06 14.57 -3.70
C ALA A 162 -5.65 14.55 -3.07
N ALA A 163 -4.98 13.40 -3.03
CA ALA A 163 -3.58 13.30 -2.58
C ALA A 163 -2.62 14.01 -3.54
N GLU A 164 -2.81 13.91 -4.86
CA GLU A 164 -2.06 14.68 -5.86
C GLU A 164 -2.25 16.19 -5.71
N ASN A 165 -3.46 16.64 -5.39
CA ASN A 165 -3.71 18.04 -5.08
C ASN A 165 -2.99 18.48 -3.79
N SER A 166 -2.95 17.61 -2.77
CA SER A 166 -2.14 17.87 -1.57
C SER A 166 -0.65 17.99 -1.89
N LEU A 167 -0.09 17.15 -2.78
CA LEU A 167 1.30 17.25 -3.24
C LEU A 167 1.62 18.63 -3.83
N LYS A 168 0.80 19.08 -4.80
CA LYS A 168 0.95 20.40 -5.44
C LYS A 168 0.91 21.55 -4.43
N ASN A 169 0.09 21.43 -3.39
CA ASN A 169 -0.01 22.44 -2.35
C ASN A 169 1.19 22.44 -1.41
N MET A 170 1.83 21.28 -1.18
CA MET A 170 3.07 21.19 -0.40
C MET A 170 4.24 21.80 -1.18
N GLU A 171 4.37 21.51 -2.48
CA GLU A 171 5.42 22.07 -3.34
C GLU A 171 5.37 23.60 -3.42
N LYS A 172 4.17 24.19 -3.50
CA LYS A 172 3.98 25.64 -3.47
C LYS A 172 4.38 26.32 -2.16
N LYS A 173 4.44 25.58 -1.05
CA LYS A 173 4.88 26.12 0.25
C LYS A 173 6.39 26.04 0.42
N ASP A 174 7.02 25.11 -0.28
CA ASP A 174 8.46 24.88 -0.26
C ASP A 174 9.21 25.78 -1.27
N ALA A 175 8.49 26.41 -2.20
CA ALA A 175 8.99 27.32 -3.23
C ALA A 175 8.86 28.79 -2.81
#